data_AF-A0A8C2NGS3-F1
#
_entry.id   AF-A0A8C2NGS3-F1
#
_cell.length_a   1.000
_cell.length_b   1.000
_cell.length_c   1.000
_cell.angle_alpha   90.00
_cell.angle_beta   90.00
_cell.angle_gamma   90.00
#
_symmetry.space_group_name_H-M   'P 1'
#
loop_
_entity.id
_entity.type
_entity.pdbx_description
1 polymer ?
#
loop_
_entity_poly.entity_id
_entity_poly.type
_entity_poly.pdbx_seq_one_letter_code
_entity_poly.pdbx_strand_id
1 'polypeptide(L)'
;MYAKYSTGRNTVFIDTKKLPIMKKKVRKLEDQNEYESHCLWKGVTFNLKIRDIDVAAEARYRLEERQRAEVQERKEKEIQWETRLFHDDGECWVYDEPLLKRLGTD
;
A
#
# COMPACT_ATOMS: atom_id res chain seq x y z
N MET A 1 22.14 -15.55 -2.50
CA MET A 1 22.40 -15.73 -1.05
C MET A 1 22.92 -17.14 -0.83
N TYR A 2 23.95 -17.30 0.01
CA TYR A 2 24.56 -18.58 0.35
C TYR A 2 24.27 -18.93 1.81
N ALA A 3 24.01 -20.21 2.10
CA ALA A 3 23.93 -20.72 3.46
C ALA A 3 25.24 -21.42 3.81
N LYS A 4 25.73 -21.20 5.03
CA LYS A 4 26.87 -21.90 5.62
C LYS A 4 26.34 -22.92 6.61
N TYR A 5 26.62 -24.20 6.37
CA TYR A 5 26.23 -25.28 7.27
C TYR A 5 27.28 -25.50 8.35
N SER A 6 26.89 -26.16 9.44
CA SER A 6 27.78 -26.55 10.54
C SER A 6 28.98 -27.39 10.09
N THR A 7 28.84 -28.08 8.95
CA THR A 7 29.92 -28.83 8.28
C THR A 7 30.97 -27.94 7.60
N GLY A 8 30.82 -26.61 7.64
CA GLY A 8 31.70 -25.65 6.98
C GLY A 8 31.41 -25.46 5.49
N ARG A 9 30.50 -26.24 4.91
CA ARG A 9 30.12 -26.15 3.49
C ARG A 9 29.23 -24.93 3.24
N ASN A 10 29.60 -24.14 2.24
CA ASN A 10 28.73 -23.12 1.67
C ASN A 10 27.97 -23.67 0.46
N THR A 11 26.66 -23.49 0.42
CA THR A 11 25.84 -23.80 -0.77
C THR A 11 24.93 -22.62 -1.11
N VAL A 12 24.53 -22.52 -2.38
CA VAL A 12 23.51 -21.53 -2.78
C VAL A 12 22.24 -21.83 -1.99
N PHE A 13 21.75 -20.85 -1.25
CA PHE A 13 20.51 -20.94 -0.50
C PHE A 13 19.34 -20.41 -1.34
N ILE A 14 19.51 -19.20 -1.87
CA ILE A 14 18.52 -18.54 -2.73
C ILE A 14 19.23 -17.85 -3.88
N ASP A 15 18.75 -18.09 -5.10
CA ASP A 15 19.13 -17.35 -6.29
C ASP A 15 17.95 -16.49 -6.77
N THR A 16 17.95 -15.22 -6.37
CA THR A 16 16.88 -14.27 -6.71
C THR A 16 16.79 -13.97 -8.21
N LYS A 17 17.82 -14.29 -9.01
CA LYS A 17 17.77 -14.14 -10.47
C LYS A 17 17.00 -15.29 -11.14
N LYS A 18 16.89 -16.44 -10.46
CA LYS A 18 16.19 -17.63 -10.97
C LYS A 18 14.79 -17.79 -10.40
N LEU A 19 14.50 -17.20 -9.24
CA LEU A 19 13.18 -17.28 -8.63
C LEU A 19 12.13 -16.58 -9.50
N PRO A 20 10.98 -17.23 -9.79
CA PRO A 20 9.90 -16.59 -10.52
C PRO A 20 9.24 -15.49 -9.67
N ILE A 21 8.85 -14.40 -10.31
CA ILE A 21 8.11 -13.31 -9.66
C ILE A 21 6.62 -13.65 -9.68
N MET A 22 6.04 -13.91 -8.50
CA MET A 22 4.60 -14.05 -8.34
C MET A 22 3.95 -12.69 -8.09
N LYS A 23 3.21 -12.17 -9.08
CA LYS A 23 2.54 -10.87 -8.97
C LYS A 23 1.24 -10.99 -8.17
N LYS A 24 0.96 -9.99 -7.33
CA LYS A 24 -0.35 -9.83 -6.69
C LYS A 24 -1.45 -9.70 -7.75
N LYS A 25 -2.62 -10.29 -7.49
CA LYS A 25 -3.85 -10.01 -8.25
C LYS A 25 -4.57 -8.85 -7.59
N VAL A 26 -5.05 -7.90 -8.39
CA VAL A 26 -5.77 -6.71 -7.92
C VAL A 26 -7.03 -6.56 -8.76
N ARG A 27 -8.11 -6.01 -8.16
CA ARG A 27 -9.33 -5.67 -8.91
C ARG A 27 -9.03 -4.68 -10.04
N LYS A 28 -9.89 -4.69 -11.06
CA LYS A 28 -9.80 -3.72 -12.16
C LYS A 28 -10.06 -2.31 -11.66
N LEU A 29 -9.61 -1.29 -12.39
CA LEU A 29 -9.70 0.11 -11.94
C LEU A 29 -11.16 0.57 -11.80
N GLU A 30 -12.03 0.10 -12.68
CA GLU A 30 -13.48 0.34 -12.64
C GLU A 30 -14.16 -0.24 -11.39
N ASP A 31 -13.56 -1.25 -10.76
CA ASP A 31 -14.07 -1.93 -9.56
C ASP A 31 -13.35 -1.47 -8.27
N GLN A 32 -12.49 -0.45 -8.35
CA GLN A 32 -11.76 0.10 -7.21
C GLN A 32 -12.41 1.38 -6.69
N ASN A 33 -12.44 1.52 -5.36
CA ASN A 33 -12.90 2.75 -4.72
C ASN A 33 -11.94 3.92 -4.99
N GLU A 34 -12.43 5.15 -4.85
CA GLU A 34 -11.67 6.38 -5.13
C GLU A 34 -10.32 6.46 -4.39
N TYR A 35 -10.28 6.03 -3.13
CA TYR A 35 -9.09 6.08 -2.29
C TYR A 35 -8.22 4.80 -2.35
N GLU A 36 -8.56 3.82 -3.19
CA GLU A 36 -7.68 2.69 -3.45
C GLU A 36 -6.49 3.14 -4.32
N SER A 37 -5.29 2.69 -3.99
CA SER A 37 -4.05 3.32 -4.48
C SER A 37 -3.95 3.40 -6.00
N HIS A 38 -4.37 2.37 -6.75
CA HIS A 38 -4.27 2.45 -8.22
C HIS A 38 -5.29 3.44 -8.80
N CYS A 39 -6.50 3.54 -8.22
CA CYS A 39 -7.51 4.51 -8.64
C CYS A 39 -7.08 5.93 -8.28
N LEU A 40 -6.67 6.14 -7.03
CA LEU A 40 -6.26 7.44 -6.49
C LEU A 40 -5.07 8.03 -7.27
N TRP A 41 -4.05 7.21 -7.58
CA TRP A 41 -2.83 7.65 -8.25
C TRP A 41 -2.85 7.47 -9.77
N LYS A 42 -4.00 7.14 -10.38
CA LYS A 42 -4.10 6.84 -11.82
C LYS A 42 -3.57 7.98 -12.69
N GLY A 43 -3.89 9.23 -12.35
CA GLY A 43 -3.46 10.41 -13.10
C GLY A 43 -1.94 10.58 -13.09
N VAL A 44 -1.32 10.45 -11.92
CA VAL A 44 0.14 10.56 -11.79
C VAL A 44 0.84 9.42 -12.52
N THR A 45 0.45 8.18 -12.24
CA THR A 45 1.11 6.99 -12.78
C THR A 45 0.96 6.83 -14.29
N PHE A 46 -0.19 7.22 -14.85
CA PHE A 46 -0.40 7.24 -16.30
C PHE A 46 0.55 8.24 -16.97
N ASN A 47 0.63 9.47 -16.46
CA ASN A 47 1.48 10.52 -17.04
C ASN A 47 2.97 10.19 -16.89
N LEU A 48 3.39 9.62 -15.76
CA LEU A 48 4.75 9.09 -15.61
C LEU A 48 5.08 8.00 -16.64
N LYS A 49 4.12 7.12 -16.95
CA LYS A 49 4.31 6.04 -17.94
C LYS A 49 4.55 6.59 -19.36
N ILE A 50 3.85 7.66 -19.73
CA ILE A 50 4.04 8.34 -21.03
C ILE A 50 5.13 9.42 -20.98
N ARG A 51 5.81 9.56 -19.84
CA ARG A 51 6.88 10.54 -19.59
C ARG A 51 6.44 12.00 -19.70
N ASP A 52 5.17 12.27 -19.45
CA ASP A 52 4.65 13.64 -19.31
C ASP A 52 4.81 14.08 -17.86
N ILE A 53 5.95 14.72 -17.57
CA ILE A 53 6.34 15.08 -16.21
C ILE A 53 5.50 16.25 -15.68
N ASP A 54 5.18 17.21 -16.53
CA ASP A 54 4.44 18.40 -16.13
C ASP A 54 3.01 18.03 -15.72
N VAL A 55 2.34 17.18 -16.51
CA VAL A 55 0.99 16.71 -16.16
C VAL A 55 1.02 15.77 -14.95
N ALA A 56 2.07 14.95 -14.80
CA ALA A 56 2.23 14.11 -13.61
C ALA A 56 2.41 14.94 -12.33
N ALA A 57 3.20 16.02 -12.39
CA ALA A 57 3.44 16.93 -11.28
C ALA A 57 2.16 17.68 -10.89
N GLU A 58 1.42 18.19 -11.87
CA GLU A 58 0.13 18.85 -11.65
C GLU A 58 -0.91 17.90 -11.03
N ALA A 59 -1.01 16.67 -11.55
CA ALA A 59 -1.91 15.66 -10.99
C ALA A 59 -1.55 15.30 -9.54
N ARG A 60 -0.26 15.19 -9.22
CA ARG A 60 0.23 14.97 -7.87
C ARG A 60 -0.11 16.14 -6.95
N TYR A 61 0.18 17.37 -7.41
CA TYR A 61 -0.10 18.59 -6.66
C TYR A 61 -1.57 18.69 -6.28
N ARG A 62 -2.49 18.51 -7.24
CA ARG A 62 -3.94 18.53 -6.97
C ARG A 62 -4.38 17.52 -5.92
N LEU A 63 -3.84 16.30 -5.99
CA LEU A 63 -4.15 15.23 -5.03
C LEU A 63 -3.67 15.60 -3.62
N GLU A 64 -2.42 16.05 -3.49
CA GLU A 64 -1.81 16.43 -2.21
C GLU A 64 -2.45 17.70 -1.60
N GLU A 65 -2.80 18.69 -2.42
CA GLU A 65 -3.55 19.88 -1.98
C GLU A 65 -4.93 19.50 -1.44
N ARG A 66 -5.66 18.61 -2.14
CA ARG A 66 -6.96 18.11 -1.65
C ARG A 66 -6.81 17.46 -0.28
N GLN A 67 -5.81 16.59 -0.09
CA GLN A 67 -5.56 15.95 1.19
C GLN A 67 -5.21 16.96 2.30
N ARG A 68 -4.42 17.99 1.98
CA ARG A 68 -4.12 19.07 2.94
C ARG A 68 -5.36 19.86 3.34
N ALA A 69 -6.22 20.19 2.39
CA ALA A 69 -7.49 20.86 2.65
C ALA A 69 -8.41 20.01 3.54
N GLU A 70 -8.54 18.71 3.26
CA GLU A 70 -9.35 17.81 4.09
C GLU A 70 -8.80 17.67 5.52
N VAL A 71 -7.47 17.65 5.70
CA VAL A 71 -6.86 17.63 7.05
C VAL A 71 -7.16 18.92 7.79
N GLN A 72 -7.07 20.06 7.11
CA GLN A 72 -7.40 21.36 7.69
C GLN A 72 -8.88 21.43 8.09
N GLU A 73 -9.79 20.97 7.23
CA GLU A 73 -11.22 20.93 7.51
C GLU A 73 -11.55 20.04 8.72
N ARG A 74 -10.92 18.86 8.83
CA ARG A 74 -11.09 17.98 10.01
C ARG A 74 -10.63 18.67 11.28
N LYS A 75 -9.49 19.36 11.23
CA LYS A 75 -8.95 20.11 12.38
C LYS A 75 -9.89 21.24 12.81
N GLU A 76 -10.40 22.02 11.86
CA GLU A 76 -11.33 23.13 12.12
C GLU A 76 -12.66 22.66 12.72
N LYS A 77 -13.12 21.47 12.31
CA LYS A 77 -14.34 20.85 12.82
C LYS A 77 -14.13 19.98 14.06
N GLU A 78 -12.90 19.92 14.58
CA GLU A 78 -12.50 19.05 15.70
C GLU A 78 -12.86 17.56 15.47
N ILE A 79 -12.84 17.12 14.21
CA ILE A 79 -13.12 15.74 13.81
C ILE A 79 -11.82 14.93 13.93
N GLN A 80 -11.85 13.88 14.77
CA GLN A 80 -10.77 12.91 14.85
C GLN A 80 -10.70 12.08 13.56
N TRP A 81 -9.47 11.76 13.13
CA TRP A 81 -9.26 10.88 11.99
C TRP A 81 -9.39 9.42 12.42
N GLU A 82 -10.30 8.71 11.76
CA GLU A 82 -10.52 7.28 12.00
C GLU A 82 -10.05 6.46 10.79
N THR A 83 -9.26 5.42 11.07
CA THR A 83 -8.82 4.45 10.07
C THR A 83 -9.94 3.46 9.74
N ARG A 84 -9.99 2.99 8.49
CA ARG A 84 -11.12 2.19 7.98
C ARG A 84 -11.05 0.70 8.25
N LEU A 85 -9.86 0.17 8.46
CA LEU A 85 -9.58 -1.28 8.43
C LEU A 85 -8.70 -1.75 9.59
N PHE A 86 -8.11 -0.81 10.32
CA PHE A 86 -7.21 -1.09 11.42
C PHE A 86 -7.58 -0.16 12.57
N HIS A 87 -7.34 -0.59 13.80
CA HIS A 87 -7.41 0.25 14.99
C HIS A 87 -6.14 0.10 15.83
N ASP A 88 -5.83 1.12 16.61
CA ASP A 88 -4.75 1.11 17.59
C ASP A 88 -5.26 0.50 18.90
N ASP A 89 -4.62 -0.55 19.39
CA ASP A 89 -4.95 -1.21 20.66
C ASP A 89 -4.13 -0.66 21.85
N GLY A 90 -3.25 0.31 21.60
CA GLY A 90 -2.33 0.90 22.57
C GLY A 90 -0.90 0.32 22.50
N GLU A 91 -0.70 -0.83 21.86
CA GLU A 91 0.62 -1.44 21.64
C GLU A 91 0.94 -1.57 20.14
N CYS A 92 -0.04 -1.91 19.31
CA CYS A 92 0.12 -2.12 17.89
C CYS A 92 -1.16 -1.81 17.08
N TRP A 93 -0.99 -1.71 15.76
CA TRP A 93 -2.12 -1.58 14.84
C TRP A 93 -2.70 -2.97 14.51
N VAL A 94 -3.94 -3.20 14.92
CA VAL A 94 -4.65 -4.46 14.71
C VAL A 94 -5.59 -4.32 13.52
N TYR A 95 -5.55 -5.32 12.62
CA TYR A 95 -6.50 -5.40 11.52
C TYR A 95 -7.86 -5.88 12.03
N ASP A 96 -8.95 -5.21 11.64
CA ASP A 96 -10.29 -5.45 12.23
C ASP A 96 -10.88 -6.84 11.92
N GLU A 97 -10.46 -7.44 10.80
CA GLU A 97 -10.98 -8.72 10.30
C GLU A 97 -9.86 -9.75 10.05
N PRO A 98 -9.07 -10.11 11.09
CA PRO A 98 -7.94 -11.01 10.94
C PRO A 98 -8.40 -12.41 10.53
N LEU A 99 -7.51 -13.18 9.91
CA LEU A 99 -7.87 -14.50 9.39
C LEU A 99 -8.40 -15.43 10.49
N LEU A 100 -7.81 -15.37 11.70
CA LEU A 100 -8.23 -16.15 12.87
C LEU A 100 -9.72 -15.95 13.19
N LYS A 101 -10.18 -14.69 13.21
CA LYS A 101 -11.59 -14.31 13.43
C LYS A 101 -12.51 -14.92 12.35
N ARG A 102 -12.08 -14.93 11.09
CA ARG A 102 -12.86 -15.51 9.97
C ARG A 102 -12.95 -17.03 10.02
N LEU A 103 -11.94 -17.67 10.60
CA LEU A 103 -11.88 -19.13 10.72
C LEU A 103 -12.57 -19.64 11.98
N GLY A 104 -13.07 -18.76 12.86
CA GLY A 104 -13.78 -19.14 14.09
C GLY A 104 -12.92 -19.93 15.07
N THR A 105 -11.61 -19.69 15.06
CA THR A 105 -10.66 -20.30 16.00
C THR A 105 -10.28 -19.22 17.00
N ASP A 106 -11.03 -19.19 18.11
CA ASP A 106 -10.67 -18.44 19.32
C ASP A 106 -9.54 -19.16 20.08
#